data_AF-A0A9D4UQC9-F1
#
_entry.id   AF-A0A9D4UQC9-F1
#
_cell.length_a   1.000
_cell.length_b   1.000
_cell.length_c   1.000
_cell.angle_alpha   90.00
_cell.angle_beta   90.00
_cell.angle_gamma   90.00
#
_symmetry.space_group_name_H-M   'P 1'
#
loop_
_entity.id
_entity.type
_entity.pdbx_description
1 polymer ?
#
loop_
_entity_poly.entity_id
_entity_poly.type
_entity_poly.pdbx_seq_one_letter_code
_entity_poly.pdbx_strand_id
1 'polypeptide(L)'
;MITVSAESGLQIGEKPVFCRSLRTREYMASPGGSSRNNGNNEESSSGENEGLMKMGRKDVEDLSRSLQRSLNFEKRHAFWETQPVGQYRDRERQLEEGPIDPPQDVSEIRQEPYNLPKNFEWCTCDVNSDENAAEIYNLLSTNYVEDDENMFRFNYSKEFLRWALQPPGWCCAPDSYSNLTIKLYRLPDTTATPGFRPMERHDVPAVRRLLHTYLSQFVVAPDLSEKDVEYWLLPIENVISSYVVEDPDSREITDFCSFYTLPSTILGNKNYSDLKAAYSYYNVATKTPLLQLMNDALIVAKRNMYDVFNALDIMHNQSFLKELKFGPGDGHLHYYLYNYRLNTAMAPSGLGLVLL
;
A
#
# COMPACT_ATOMS: atom_id res chain seq x y z
N MET A 1 -11.91 13.47 7.33
CA MET A 1 -11.07 12.31 7.71
C MET A 1 -12.03 11.21 8.12
N ILE A 2 -12.31 10.27 7.20
CA ILE A 2 -13.26 9.18 7.40
C ILE A 2 -12.42 7.91 7.45
N THR A 3 -12.48 7.19 8.56
CA THR A 3 -11.88 5.86 8.67
C THR A 3 -12.92 4.85 8.20
N VAL A 4 -12.73 4.28 7.02
CA VAL A 4 -13.60 3.19 6.53
C VAL A 4 -13.13 1.89 7.19
N SER A 5 -13.89 1.42 8.20
CA SER A 5 -13.71 0.08 8.76
C SER A 5 -14.57 -0.91 7.99
N ALA A 6 -13.97 -1.94 7.39
CA ALA A 6 -14.66 -3.02 6.71
C ALA A 6 -14.75 -4.24 7.65
N GLU A 7 -15.73 -4.23 8.56
CA GLU A 7 -16.01 -5.37 9.44
C GLU A 7 -16.95 -6.38 8.75
N SER A 8 -16.42 -7.57 8.47
CA SER A 8 -17.23 -8.72 8.05
C SER A 8 -17.66 -9.55 9.27
N GLY A 9 -18.93 -9.41 9.66
CA GLY A 9 -19.48 -10.11 10.82
C GLY A 9 -19.89 -11.56 10.54
N LEU A 10 -19.92 -12.37 11.59
CA LEU A 10 -20.68 -13.62 11.64
C LEU A 10 -21.43 -13.71 12.97
N GLN A 11 -22.65 -14.25 12.96
CA GLN A 11 -23.54 -14.22 14.12
C GLN A 11 -23.01 -15.03 15.32
N ILE A 12 -23.19 -14.48 16.52
CA ILE A 12 -22.83 -15.12 17.78
C ILE A 12 -23.88 -16.17 18.12
N GLY A 13 -23.43 -17.43 18.27
CA GLY A 13 -24.24 -18.59 18.63
C GLY A 13 -23.39 -19.61 19.39
N GLU A 14 -23.05 -19.27 20.63
CA GLU A 14 -22.09 -19.98 21.51
C GLU A 14 -20.60 -19.87 21.10
N LYS A 15 -19.72 -20.05 22.10
CA LYS A 15 -18.27 -19.73 22.09
C LYS A 15 -17.45 -20.82 21.35
N PRO A 16 -16.28 -20.53 20.73
CA PRO A 16 -15.22 -19.74 21.38
C PRO A 16 -14.35 -18.77 20.52
N VAL A 17 -13.61 -17.97 21.29
CA VAL A 17 -12.37 -17.21 20.98
C VAL A 17 -11.40 -17.97 20.05
N PHE A 18 -10.73 -17.27 19.11
CA PHE A 18 -9.25 -17.27 19.02
C PHE A 18 -8.65 -16.18 18.12
N CYS A 19 -7.58 -15.57 18.63
CA CYS A 19 -6.66 -14.66 17.93
C CYS A 19 -5.81 -15.40 16.88
N ARG A 20 -5.27 -14.68 15.89
CA ARG A 20 -4.08 -15.12 15.13
C ARG A 20 -2.93 -14.13 15.33
N SER A 21 -1.79 -14.67 15.77
CA SER A 21 -0.63 -13.91 16.24
C SER A 21 0.25 -13.40 15.10
N LEU A 22 0.64 -12.13 15.14
CA LEU A 22 1.97 -11.74 14.67
C LEU A 22 3.02 -12.47 15.52
N ARG A 23 4.07 -13.02 14.90
CA ARG A 23 5.16 -13.72 15.61
C ARG A 23 6.47 -12.96 15.49
N THR A 24 6.86 -12.26 16.56
CA THR A 24 8.26 -11.84 16.75
C THR A 24 9.03 -12.95 17.48
N ARG A 25 10.35 -13.01 17.26
CA ARG A 25 11.27 -13.95 17.94
C ARG A 25 12.06 -13.22 19.02
N GLU A 26 11.96 -13.67 20.26
CA GLU A 26 12.86 -13.22 21.33
C GLU A 26 14.29 -13.73 21.11
N TYR A 27 15.27 -12.91 21.49
CA TYR A 27 16.66 -13.33 21.72
C TYR A 27 17.23 -12.54 22.91
N MET A 28 17.71 -13.25 23.93
CA MET A 28 18.28 -12.63 25.14
C MET A 28 19.78 -12.35 24.99
N ALA A 29 20.22 -11.11 25.23
CA ALA A 29 21.55 -10.82 25.76
C ALA A 29 21.63 -9.40 26.35
N SER A 30 22.40 -9.24 27.43
CA SER A 30 22.79 -7.97 28.06
C SER A 30 24.14 -8.19 28.77
N PRO A 31 24.79 -7.20 29.43
CA PRO A 31 24.78 -5.74 29.22
C PRO A 31 26.21 -5.14 29.15
N GLY A 32 26.31 -3.82 28.89
CA GLY A 32 27.45 -2.96 29.27
C GLY A 32 28.12 -2.19 28.12
N GLY A 33 28.57 -0.95 28.31
CA GLY A 33 28.46 -0.06 29.48
C GLY A 33 29.29 1.23 29.32
N SER A 34 29.07 2.22 30.21
CA SER A 34 29.96 3.33 30.66
C SER A 34 31.16 3.77 29.76
N SER A 35 31.41 5.05 29.42
CA SER A 35 31.00 6.32 30.05
C SER A 35 31.42 7.57 29.22
N ARG A 36 30.90 8.75 29.60
CA ARG A 36 31.55 10.07 29.85
C ARG A 36 32.91 10.43 29.16
N ASN A 37 33.24 11.69 28.81
CA ASN A 37 32.58 13.00 29.03
C ASN A 37 33.17 14.13 28.15
N ASN A 38 32.40 15.21 28.02
CA ASN A 38 32.75 16.65 27.92
C ASN A 38 34.09 17.13 27.32
N GLY A 39 33.94 18.09 26.38
CA GLY A 39 34.58 19.41 26.48
C GLY A 39 35.43 19.86 25.28
N ASN A 40 35.64 21.16 25.03
CA ASN A 40 34.92 22.39 25.43
C ASN A 40 35.56 23.60 24.70
N ASN A 41 34.88 24.76 24.61
CA ASN A 41 35.43 26.06 24.14
C ASN A 41 35.78 26.12 22.62
N GLU A 42 35.40 27.13 21.83
CA GLU A 42 35.77 28.58 21.84
C GLU A 42 37.25 28.78 21.43
N GLU A 43 37.64 29.76 20.58
CA GLU A 43 36.92 30.97 20.15
C GLU A 43 37.31 31.41 18.70
N SER A 44 36.84 32.58 18.28
CA SER A 44 36.85 33.14 16.91
C SER A 44 38.20 33.58 16.32
N SER A 45 38.32 33.61 14.98
CA SER A 45 38.77 34.82 14.26
C SER A 45 38.41 34.84 12.76
N SER A 46 38.03 36.01 12.27
CA SER A 46 37.77 36.45 10.89
C SER A 46 38.68 35.93 9.76
N GLY A 47 38.11 35.68 8.57
CA GLY A 47 38.87 35.59 7.31
C GLY A 47 38.00 35.33 6.06
N GLU A 48 37.87 36.37 5.20
CA GLU A 48 37.58 36.35 3.76
C GLU A 48 36.28 35.66 3.22
N ASN A 49 35.63 36.29 2.23
CA ASN A 49 34.26 35.94 1.81
C ASN A 49 34.12 35.81 0.27
N GLU A 50 34.84 34.85 -0.31
CA GLU A 50 34.64 34.41 -1.71
C GLU A 50 34.40 32.89 -1.76
N GLY A 51 33.13 32.49 -1.77
CA GLY A 51 32.75 31.07 -1.67
C GLY A 51 31.27 30.80 -1.98
N LEU A 52 30.78 31.27 -3.13
CA LEU A 52 29.38 31.11 -3.53
C LEU A 52 28.99 29.61 -3.57
N MET A 53 28.00 29.22 -2.77
CA MET A 53 27.74 27.83 -2.43
C MET A 53 27.41 26.95 -3.65
N LYS A 54 28.15 25.85 -3.80
CA LYS A 54 27.70 24.64 -4.53
C LYS A 54 27.10 23.64 -3.55
N MET A 55 25.93 23.98 -3.02
CA MET A 55 25.13 23.03 -2.22
C MET A 55 24.68 21.88 -3.13
N GLY A 56 24.89 20.63 -2.72
CA GLY A 56 24.44 19.46 -3.45
C GLY A 56 22.92 19.35 -3.42
N ARG A 57 22.32 18.77 -4.47
CA ARG A 57 20.86 18.58 -4.55
C ARG A 57 20.31 17.82 -3.33
N LYS A 58 21.09 16.84 -2.85
CA LYS A 58 20.82 16.04 -1.64
C LYS A 58 20.90 16.87 -0.35
N ASP A 59 21.85 17.80 -0.25
CA ASP A 59 22.00 18.68 0.91
C ASP A 59 20.82 19.66 1.01
N VAL A 60 20.33 20.16 -0.12
CA VAL A 60 19.12 20.99 -0.21
C VAL A 60 17.87 20.20 0.19
N GLU A 61 17.74 18.93 -0.26
CA GLU A 61 16.67 18.05 0.18
C GLU A 61 16.72 17.78 1.70
N ASP A 62 17.88 17.46 2.25
CA ASP A 62 18.01 17.15 3.69
C ASP A 62 17.85 18.40 4.57
N LEU A 63 18.25 19.59 4.10
CA LEU A 63 17.94 20.87 4.75
C LEU A 63 16.44 21.19 4.69
N SER A 64 15.78 20.96 3.54
CA SER A 64 14.33 21.13 3.38
C SER A 64 13.55 20.19 4.30
N ARG A 65 13.93 18.90 4.33
CA ARG A 65 13.42 17.91 5.30
C ARG A 65 13.66 18.37 6.75
N SER A 66 14.80 19.00 7.05
CA SER A 66 15.08 19.54 8.38
C SER A 66 14.17 20.71 8.75
N LEU A 67 13.93 21.67 7.85
CA LEU A 67 12.97 22.75 8.09
C LEU A 67 11.54 22.22 8.26
N GLN A 68 11.09 21.27 7.43
CA GLN A 68 9.77 20.64 7.58
C GLN A 68 9.63 19.91 8.93
N ARG A 69 10.68 19.26 9.43
CA ARG A 69 10.68 18.65 10.78
C ARG A 69 10.49 19.70 11.87
N SER A 70 11.24 20.81 11.83
CA SER A 70 11.11 21.90 12.81
C SER A 70 9.72 22.55 12.77
N LEU A 71 9.20 22.85 11.57
CA LEU A 71 7.87 23.45 11.40
C LEU A 71 6.72 22.52 11.80
N ASN A 72 6.89 21.20 11.68
CA ASN A 72 5.92 20.23 12.19
C ASN A 72 6.00 20.06 13.71
N PHE A 73 7.10 20.41 14.36
CA PHE A 73 7.23 20.34 15.82
C PHE A 73 6.36 21.38 16.55
N GLU A 74 6.02 22.49 15.88
CA GLU A 74 5.07 23.50 16.39
C GLU A 74 3.59 23.12 16.12
N LYS A 75 3.32 22.25 15.15
CA LYS A 75 1.97 21.81 14.78
C LYS A 75 1.43 20.76 15.74
N ARG A 76 0.82 21.24 16.83
CA ARG A 76 0.07 20.38 17.76
C ARG A 76 -1.13 19.72 17.08
N HIS A 77 -1.30 18.42 17.31
CA HIS A 77 -2.37 17.60 16.74
C HIS A 77 -3.38 17.22 17.83
N ALA A 78 -4.30 18.13 18.15
CA ALA A 78 -5.22 18.01 19.29
C ALA A 78 -6.02 16.69 19.39
N PHE A 79 -6.28 16.01 18.27
CA PHE A 79 -6.83 14.66 18.25
C PHE A 79 -5.73 13.59 18.39
N TRP A 80 -4.77 13.53 17.45
CA TRP A 80 -3.77 12.46 17.40
C TRP A 80 -2.84 12.39 18.63
N GLU A 81 -2.60 13.50 19.33
CA GLU A 81 -1.85 13.51 20.60
C GLU A 81 -2.56 12.72 21.73
N THR A 82 -3.84 12.37 21.55
CA THR A 82 -4.66 11.55 22.48
C THR A 82 -4.78 10.09 22.07
N GLN A 83 -4.26 9.70 20.90
CA GLN A 83 -4.44 8.37 20.33
C GLN A 83 -3.21 7.46 20.60
N PRO A 84 -3.41 6.13 20.73
CA PRO A 84 -2.32 5.16 20.81
C PRO A 84 -1.66 4.96 19.44
N VAL A 85 -0.91 5.97 19.01
CA VAL A 85 -0.09 5.99 17.79
C VAL A 85 1.29 6.55 18.13
N GLY A 86 2.32 6.18 17.37
CA GLY A 86 3.69 6.68 17.59
C GLY A 86 3.78 8.20 17.41
N GLN A 87 4.09 8.93 18.48
CA GLN A 87 4.06 10.40 18.47
C GLN A 87 5.40 10.98 17.99
N TYR A 88 5.38 12.20 17.43
CA TYR A 88 6.63 12.87 17.02
C TYR A 88 7.66 13.02 18.15
N ARG A 89 7.18 13.27 19.38
CA ARG A 89 7.98 13.35 20.62
C ARG A 89 8.66 12.03 21.04
N ASP A 90 8.25 10.91 20.45
CA ASP A 90 8.78 9.58 20.79
C ASP A 90 9.97 9.18 19.90
N ARG A 91 10.22 9.90 18.78
CA ARG A 91 11.26 9.54 17.79
C ARG A 91 12.70 9.55 18.33
N GLU A 92 12.96 10.26 19.41
CA GLU A 92 14.27 10.32 20.08
C GLU A 92 14.41 9.30 21.22
N ARG A 93 13.34 8.54 21.50
CA ARG A 93 13.28 7.58 22.60
C ARG A 93 13.37 6.16 22.05
N GLN A 94 14.34 5.38 22.53
CA GLN A 94 14.30 3.93 22.36
C GLN A 94 13.16 3.40 23.24
N LEU A 95 12.04 3.08 22.61
CA LEU A 95 10.84 2.52 23.21
C LEU A 95 10.60 1.14 22.59
N GLU A 96 10.21 0.18 23.41
CA GLU A 96 10.00 -1.20 22.96
C GLU A 96 8.83 -1.31 21.95
N GLU A 97 9.01 -2.22 21.00
CA GLU A 97 8.00 -2.63 20.04
C GLU A 97 6.88 -3.44 20.69
N GLY A 98 5.66 -3.24 20.20
CA GLY A 98 4.45 -3.89 20.71
C GLY A 98 3.28 -2.93 20.78
N PRO A 99 2.21 -3.29 21.51
CA PRO A 99 1.07 -2.40 21.74
C PRO A 99 1.48 -1.13 22.51
N ILE A 100 0.78 -0.03 22.27
CA ILE A 100 1.03 1.27 22.91
C ILE A 100 0.19 1.38 24.19
N ASP A 101 -1.10 1.09 24.09
CA ASP A 101 -2.01 0.85 25.20
C ASP A 101 -2.21 -0.67 25.37
N PRO A 102 -2.24 -1.21 26.60
CA PRO A 102 -2.39 -2.65 26.84
C PRO A 102 -3.77 -3.16 26.36
N PRO A 103 -3.88 -4.46 26.02
CA PRO A 103 -5.17 -5.07 25.67
C PRO A 103 -6.21 -4.89 26.79
N GLN A 104 -7.41 -4.44 26.42
CA GLN A 104 -8.58 -4.29 27.28
C GLN A 104 -9.58 -5.42 27.00
N ASP A 105 -10.47 -5.73 27.95
CA ASP A 105 -11.55 -6.69 27.70
C ASP A 105 -12.69 -6.04 26.87
N VAL A 106 -13.38 -6.84 26.06
CA VAL A 106 -14.47 -6.36 25.19
C VAL A 106 -15.64 -5.77 26.01
N SER A 107 -15.80 -6.18 27.27
CA SER A 107 -16.77 -5.60 28.21
C SER A 107 -16.37 -4.25 28.81
N GLU A 108 -15.10 -3.85 28.71
CA GLU A 108 -14.59 -2.53 29.12
C GLU A 108 -14.74 -1.49 28.00
N ILE A 109 -14.89 -1.95 26.75
CA ILE A 109 -15.13 -1.09 25.58
C ILE A 109 -16.56 -0.50 25.63
N ARG A 110 -16.69 0.74 25.17
CA ARG A 110 -17.97 1.46 25.06
C ARG A 110 -18.94 0.73 24.12
N GLN A 111 -20.04 0.21 24.67
CA GLN A 111 -21.07 -0.52 23.92
C GLN A 111 -22.02 0.39 23.12
N GLU A 112 -22.26 1.62 23.58
CA GLU A 112 -23.13 2.60 22.91
C GLU A 112 -22.38 3.38 21.82
N PRO A 113 -22.98 3.69 20.65
CA PRO A 113 -22.34 4.49 19.61
C PRO A 113 -21.86 5.86 20.12
N TYR A 114 -20.80 6.41 19.52
CA TYR A 114 -20.27 7.73 19.91
C TYR A 114 -21.28 8.87 19.69
N ASN A 115 -21.24 9.90 20.54
CA ASN A 115 -22.19 11.00 20.49
C ASN A 115 -22.01 11.84 19.21
N LEU A 116 -23.03 11.90 18.36
CA LEU A 116 -23.09 12.81 17.20
C LEU A 116 -23.85 14.12 17.53
N PRO A 117 -23.65 15.20 16.75
CA PRO A 117 -24.52 16.37 16.81
C PRO A 117 -25.96 16.00 16.40
N LYS A 118 -26.97 16.70 16.94
CA LYS A 118 -28.40 16.34 16.87
C LYS A 118 -29.02 16.19 15.47
N ASN A 119 -28.30 16.55 14.41
CA ASN A 119 -28.73 16.51 13.01
C ASN A 119 -27.98 15.43 12.20
N PHE A 120 -27.24 14.55 12.86
CA PHE A 120 -26.55 13.40 12.27
C PHE A 120 -26.87 12.14 13.08
N GLU A 121 -26.94 11.00 12.40
CA GLU A 121 -27.11 9.67 12.99
C GLU A 121 -26.05 8.72 12.42
N TRP A 122 -25.82 7.59 13.11
CA TRP A 122 -24.94 6.54 12.59
C TRP A 122 -25.71 5.66 11.63
N CYS A 123 -25.26 5.59 10.38
CA CYS A 123 -25.75 4.63 9.39
C CYS A 123 -24.76 3.46 9.24
N THR A 124 -25.27 2.32 8.79
CA THR A 124 -24.47 1.17 8.35
C THR A 124 -24.88 0.84 6.93
N CYS A 125 -24.02 1.17 5.97
CA CYS A 125 -24.35 1.04 4.55
C CYS A 125 -23.97 -0.35 4.03
N ASP A 126 -24.96 -1.21 3.81
CA ASP A 126 -24.75 -2.47 3.08
C ASP A 126 -24.49 -2.18 1.60
N VAL A 127 -23.26 -2.43 1.13
CA VAL A 127 -22.85 -2.15 -0.26
C VAL A 127 -23.43 -3.13 -1.28
N ASN A 128 -24.15 -4.18 -0.86
CA ASN A 128 -24.95 -5.01 -1.78
C ASN A 128 -26.17 -4.26 -2.31
N SER A 129 -26.79 -3.37 -1.52
CA SER A 129 -27.86 -2.52 -2.05
C SER A 129 -27.30 -1.57 -3.11
N ASP A 130 -27.94 -1.54 -4.30
CA ASP A 130 -27.58 -0.63 -5.38
C ASP A 130 -27.81 0.84 -5.02
N GLU A 131 -28.67 1.11 -4.04
CA GLU A 131 -28.99 2.44 -3.49
C GLU A 131 -27.82 2.92 -2.61
N ASN A 132 -27.45 2.14 -1.58
CA ASN A 132 -26.27 2.41 -0.75
C ASN A 132 -24.98 2.49 -1.60
N ALA A 133 -24.81 1.58 -2.56
CA ALA A 133 -23.68 1.59 -3.48
C ALA A 133 -23.70 2.80 -4.43
N ALA A 134 -24.88 3.36 -4.78
CA ALA A 134 -24.99 4.64 -5.49
C ALA A 134 -24.60 5.82 -4.59
N GLU A 135 -25.04 5.84 -3.34
CA GLU A 135 -24.72 6.92 -2.40
C GLU A 135 -23.23 6.94 -2.05
N ILE A 136 -22.62 5.80 -1.74
CA ILE A 136 -21.17 5.70 -1.48
C ILE A 136 -20.37 6.07 -2.73
N TYR A 137 -20.74 5.55 -3.91
CA TYR A 137 -20.10 5.92 -5.17
C TYR A 137 -20.18 7.44 -5.42
N ASN A 138 -21.35 8.05 -5.25
CA ASN A 138 -21.56 9.49 -5.47
C ASN A 138 -20.79 10.33 -4.44
N LEU A 139 -20.77 9.91 -3.17
CA LEU A 139 -19.98 10.53 -2.11
C LEU A 139 -18.49 10.52 -2.46
N LEU A 140 -17.95 9.39 -2.89
CA LEU A 140 -16.52 9.24 -3.19
C LEU A 140 -16.11 9.94 -4.50
N SER A 141 -16.83 9.70 -5.60
CA SER A 141 -16.59 10.33 -6.91
C SER A 141 -16.74 11.86 -6.89
N THR A 142 -17.40 12.42 -5.87
CA THR A 142 -17.58 13.87 -5.70
C THR A 142 -16.67 14.48 -4.61
N ASN A 143 -16.24 13.73 -3.59
CA ASN A 143 -15.59 14.29 -2.38
C ASN A 143 -14.36 13.51 -1.87
N TYR A 144 -13.90 12.46 -2.56
CA TYR A 144 -12.69 11.72 -2.16
C TYR A 144 -11.41 12.34 -2.73
N VAL A 145 -10.27 11.70 -2.46
CA VAL A 145 -8.91 12.20 -2.76
C VAL A 145 -8.75 12.63 -4.22
N GLU A 146 -8.28 13.86 -4.37
CA GLU A 146 -7.79 14.50 -5.60
C GLU A 146 -6.25 14.58 -5.54
N ASP A 147 -5.60 14.76 -6.70
CA ASP A 147 -4.18 15.13 -6.78
C ASP A 147 -3.95 16.58 -6.31
N ASP A 148 -2.69 16.93 -6.02
CA ASP A 148 -2.33 18.27 -5.50
C ASP A 148 -2.68 19.42 -6.49
N GLU A 149 -2.85 19.13 -7.79
CA GLU A 149 -3.29 20.10 -8.81
C GLU A 149 -4.81 20.04 -9.10
N ASN A 150 -5.55 19.08 -8.53
CA ASN A 150 -7.00 18.86 -8.71
C ASN A 150 -7.41 18.57 -10.18
N MET A 151 -6.55 17.85 -10.93
CA MET A 151 -6.81 17.39 -12.30
C MET A 151 -7.55 16.04 -12.34
N PHE A 152 -7.38 15.21 -11.32
CA PHE A 152 -7.86 13.84 -11.23
C PHE A 152 -8.47 13.57 -9.85
N ARG A 153 -9.61 12.86 -9.82
CA ARG A 153 -10.15 12.28 -8.59
C ARG A 153 -10.24 10.76 -8.75
N PHE A 154 -9.92 10.00 -7.69
CA PHE A 154 -10.15 8.56 -7.71
C PHE A 154 -11.64 8.28 -7.88
N ASN A 155 -11.99 7.47 -8.89
CA ASN A 155 -13.36 7.06 -9.14
C ASN A 155 -13.49 5.55 -8.94
N TYR A 156 -13.53 5.15 -7.67
CA TYR A 156 -13.79 3.75 -7.28
C TYR A 156 -15.15 3.32 -7.80
N SER A 157 -15.17 2.43 -8.79
CA SER A 157 -16.43 1.90 -9.34
C SER A 157 -17.21 1.12 -8.27
N LYS A 158 -18.52 0.93 -8.47
CA LYS A 158 -19.34 0.18 -7.51
C LYS A 158 -18.84 -1.26 -7.32
N GLU A 159 -18.30 -1.83 -8.39
CA GLU A 159 -17.72 -3.17 -8.46
C GLU A 159 -16.41 -3.23 -7.66
N PHE A 160 -15.55 -2.21 -7.77
CA PHE A 160 -14.36 -2.08 -6.93
C PHE A 160 -14.73 -1.90 -5.46
N LEU A 161 -15.70 -1.05 -5.14
CA LEU A 161 -16.13 -0.80 -3.75
C LEU A 161 -16.72 -2.08 -3.12
N ARG A 162 -17.49 -2.86 -3.88
CA ARG A 162 -17.97 -4.19 -3.47
C ARG A 162 -16.81 -5.16 -3.25
N TRP A 163 -15.82 -5.20 -4.14
CA TRP A 163 -14.61 -6.03 -3.98
C TRP A 163 -13.77 -5.65 -2.76
N ALA A 164 -13.40 -4.38 -2.61
CA ALA A 164 -12.51 -3.94 -1.53
C ALA A 164 -13.14 -4.06 -0.13
N LEU A 165 -14.48 -4.02 -0.02
CA LEU A 165 -15.20 -4.02 1.25
C LEU A 165 -15.86 -5.36 1.61
N GLN A 166 -15.98 -6.33 0.69
CA GLN A 166 -16.73 -7.59 0.92
C GLN A 166 -16.06 -8.86 0.38
N PRO A 167 -15.12 -9.45 1.14
CA PRO A 167 -14.79 -10.87 1.00
C PRO A 167 -15.93 -11.76 1.55
N PRO A 168 -16.45 -12.78 0.81
CA PRO A 168 -16.33 -13.00 -0.64
C PRO A 168 -17.65 -13.44 -1.39
N GLY A 169 -17.89 -12.95 -2.63
CA GLY A 169 -18.73 -13.68 -3.63
C GLY A 169 -19.41 -12.92 -4.82
N TRP A 170 -18.97 -13.19 -6.07
CA TRP A 170 -19.63 -12.95 -7.40
C TRP A 170 -19.97 -11.49 -7.85
N CYS A 171 -19.90 -11.02 -9.12
CA CYS A 171 -19.13 -11.38 -10.34
C CYS A 171 -19.24 -10.31 -11.50
N CYS A 172 -18.13 -9.85 -12.12
CA CYS A 172 -17.94 -9.27 -13.50
C CYS A 172 -18.49 -7.84 -13.87
N ALA A 173 -18.01 -7.07 -14.90
CA ALA A 173 -16.76 -7.10 -15.72
C ALA A 173 -16.28 -5.77 -16.46
N PRO A 174 -16.75 -5.29 -17.66
CA PRO A 174 -15.92 -4.48 -18.63
C PRO A 174 -16.48 -3.13 -19.18
N ASP A 175 -15.80 -2.19 -19.87
CA ASP A 175 -14.38 -1.75 -20.15
C ASP A 175 -14.45 -0.24 -20.63
N SER A 176 -13.60 0.57 -21.32
CA SER A 176 -12.43 0.55 -22.28
C SER A 176 -11.99 2.06 -22.55
N TYR A 177 -11.17 2.61 -23.51
CA TYR A 177 -10.42 2.18 -24.73
C TYR A 177 -9.35 3.21 -25.31
N SER A 178 -8.20 3.52 -24.67
CA SER A 178 -6.93 4.09 -25.27
C SER A 178 -6.83 5.56 -25.83
N ASN A 179 -5.72 5.94 -26.52
CA ASN A 179 -4.42 6.50 -26.04
C ASN A 179 -3.61 7.18 -27.22
N LEU A 180 -2.54 7.99 -26.99
CA LEU A 180 -1.63 8.54 -28.06
C LEU A 180 -0.14 8.82 -27.68
N THR A 181 0.40 8.34 -26.56
CA THR A 181 1.79 8.66 -26.10
C THR A 181 2.86 7.67 -26.60
N ILE A 182 2.64 7.09 -27.79
CA ILE A 182 2.99 5.68 -28.10
C ILE A 182 4.50 5.37 -28.27
N LYS A 183 5.37 6.32 -28.64
CA LYS A 183 6.73 5.98 -29.14
C LYS A 183 7.81 5.74 -28.08
N LEU A 184 7.78 6.40 -26.93
CA LEU A 184 8.84 6.27 -25.90
C LEU A 184 8.62 5.06 -24.97
N TYR A 185 7.35 4.74 -24.70
CA TYR A 185 6.90 3.67 -23.83
C TYR A 185 6.42 2.43 -24.62
N ARG A 186 6.96 2.23 -25.83
CA ARG A 186 6.56 1.09 -26.68
C ARG A 186 7.10 -0.22 -26.09
N LEU A 187 6.26 -0.89 -25.30
CA LEU A 187 6.44 -2.28 -24.91
C LEU A 187 6.28 -3.21 -26.13
N PRO A 188 6.89 -4.41 -26.11
CA PRO A 188 6.62 -5.49 -27.06
C PRO A 188 5.14 -5.86 -27.15
N ASP A 189 4.81 -6.61 -28.20
CA ASP A 189 3.49 -7.21 -28.40
C ASP A 189 3.48 -8.68 -27.91
N THR A 190 4.64 -9.35 -28.06
CA THR A 190 5.09 -10.63 -27.42
C THR A 190 5.43 -10.50 -25.92
N THR A 191 4.94 -11.37 -25.04
CA THR A 191 5.53 -11.64 -23.71
C THR A 191 6.70 -12.61 -23.92
N ALA A 192 7.78 -12.50 -23.15
CA ALA A 192 9.03 -13.23 -23.42
C ALA A 192 9.29 -14.43 -22.50
N THR A 193 8.77 -14.44 -21.27
CA THR A 193 8.96 -15.56 -20.34
C THR A 193 8.19 -16.82 -20.79
N PRO A 194 8.85 -17.97 -21.04
CA PRO A 194 8.17 -19.23 -21.34
C PRO A 194 7.28 -19.68 -20.18
N GLY A 195 6.10 -20.24 -20.46
CA GLY A 195 5.19 -20.70 -19.42
C GLY A 195 4.41 -19.59 -18.68
N PHE A 196 4.60 -18.31 -19.05
CA PHE A 196 3.81 -17.20 -18.52
C PHE A 196 2.35 -17.31 -19.00
N ARG A 197 1.42 -17.55 -18.07
CA ARG A 197 -0.03 -17.68 -18.33
C ARG A 197 -0.87 -17.05 -17.21
N PRO A 198 -2.18 -16.80 -17.42
CA PRO A 198 -3.07 -16.43 -16.33
C PRO A 198 -3.06 -17.46 -15.19
N MET A 199 -3.25 -16.99 -13.97
CA MET A 199 -3.42 -17.84 -12.79
C MET A 199 -4.78 -18.55 -12.82
N GLU A 200 -4.81 -19.83 -12.49
CA GLU A 200 -6.02 -20.66 -12.37
C GLU A 200 -6.21 -21.16 -10.92
N ARG A 201 -7.43 -21.66 -10.61
CA ARG A 201 -7.77 -22.11 -9.24
C ARG A 201 -6.85 -23.21 -8.71
N HIS A 202 -6.29 -24.07 -9.56
CA HIS A 202 -5.34 -25.10 -9.12
C HIS A 202 -3.96 -24.55 -8.75
N ASP A 203 -3.60 -23.33 -9.17
CA ASP A 203 -2.31 -22.72 -8.84
C ASP A 203 -2.30 -22.13 -7.41
N VAL A 204 -3.47 -21.89 -6.80
CA VAL A 204 -3.63 -21.24 -5.48
C VAL A 204 -2.68 -21.79 -4.41
N PRO A 205 -2.54 -23.12 -4.18
CA PRO A 205 -1.62 -23.65 -3.18
C PRO A 205 -0.15 -23.40 -3.50
N ALA A 206 0.22 -23.28 -4.78
CA ALA A 206 1.59 -22.98 -5.20
C ALA A 206 1.90 -21.48 -5.05
N VAL A 207 1.01 -20.62 -5.54
CA VAL A 207 1.08 -19.17 -5.35
C VAL A 207 1.11 -18.79 -3.86
N ARG A 208 0.33 -19.48 -3.01
CA ARG A 208 0.37 -19.29 -1.55
C ARG A 208 1.72 -19.67 -0.93
N ARG A 209 2.41 -20.72 -1.42
CA ARG A 209 3.77 -21.06 -0.96
C ARG A 209 4.79 -20.01 -1.39
N LEU A 210 4.71 -19.54 -2.63
CA LEU A 210 5.58 -18.47 -3.15
C LEU A 210 5.41 -17.18 -2.34
N LEU A 211 4.17 -16.73 -2.15
CA LEU A 211 3.84 -15.53 -1.38
C LEU A 211 4.24 -15.65 0.09
N HIS A 212 3.90 -16.74 0.78
CA HIS A 212 4.29 -16.90 2.19
C HIS A 212 5.82 -16.91 2.37
N THR A 213 6.56 -17.53 1.45
CA THR A 213 8.03 -17.50 1.46
C THR A 213 8.56 -16.08 1.25
N TYR A 214 8.09 -15.39 0.21
CA TYR A 214 8.53 -14.04 -0.14
C TYR A 214 8.15 -13.00 0.93
N LEU A 215 6.89 -13.00 1.39
CA LEU A 215 6.40 -12.03 2.37
C LEU A 215 7.06 -12.19 3.75
N SER A 216 7.53 -13.40 4.10
CA SER A 216 8.24 -13.65 5.37
C SER A 216 9.60 -12.95 5.52
N GLN A 217 10.13 -12.33 4.46
CA GLN A 217 11.37 -11.54 4.50
C GLN A 217 11.16 -10.07 4.92
N PHE A 218 9.90 -9.60 4.96
CA PHE A 218 9.54 -8.23 5.29
C PHE A 218 9.15 -8.08 6.77
N VAL A 219 9.30 -6.87 7.31
CA VAL A 219 9.02 -6.57 8.73
C VAL A 219 7.52 -6.46 8.98
N VAL A 220 6.76 -5.90 8.03
CA VAL A 220 5.30 -5.81 8.06
C VAL A 220 4.74 -6.35 6.75
N ALA A 221 4.03 -7.47 6.81
CA ALA A 221 3.38 -8.13 5.68
C ALA A 221 2.20 -9.01 6.15
N PRO A 222 1.19 -9.31 5.30
CA PRO A 222 0.09 -10.20 5.66
C PRO A 222 0.48 -11.69 5.57
N ASP A 223 0.11 -12.50 6.55
CA ASP A 223 0.18 -13.97 6.44
C ASP A 223 -1.08 -14.51 5.75
N LEU A 224 -1.05 -14.56 4.41
CA LEU A 224 -2.16 -15.00 3.58
C LEU A 224 -2.36 -16.53 3.69
N SER A 225 -3.59 -16.96 3.96
CA SER A 225 -4.03 -18.34 3.78
C SER A 225 -4.38 -18.63 2.32
N GLU A 226 -4.63 -19.90 1.98
CA GLU A 226 -5.05 -20.26 0.62
C GLU A 226 -6.40 -19.65 0.23
N LYS A 227 -7.30 -19.37 1.19
CA LYS A 227 -8.56 -18.65 0.92
C LYS A 227 -8.32 -17.18 0.59
N ASP A 228 -7.35 -16.55 1.25
CA ASP A 228 -7.02 -15.15 1.00
C ASP A 228 -6.33 -15.00 -0.36
N VAL A 229 -5.45 -15.95 -0.71
CA VAL A 229 -4.85 -16.04 -2.06
C VAL A 229 -5.92 -16.35 -3.12
N GLU A 230 -6.87 -17.24 -2.85
CA GLU A 230 -7.96 -17.50 -3.80
C GLU A 230 -8.81 -16.24 -4.05
N TYR A 231 -9.17 -15.51 -2.98
CA TYR A 231 -10.04 -14.34 -3.09
C TYR A 231 -9.35 -13.10 -3.66
N TRP A 232 -8.16 -12.74 -3.16
CA TRP A 232 -7.48 -11.51 -3.55
C TRP A 232 -6.71 -11.63 -4.87
N LEU A 233 -6.40 -12.85 -5.34
CA LEU A 233 -5.46 -13.06 -6.43
C LEU A 233 -5.92 -13.95 -7.57
N LEU A 234 -7.07 -14.66 -7.50
CA LEU A 234 -7.61 -15.25 -8.74
C LEU A 234 -8.07 -14.15 -9.70
N PRO A 235 -7.80 -14.26 -11.02
CA PRO A 235 -8.17 -13.22 -11.97
C PRO A 235 -9.67 -12.93 -11.99
N ILE A 236 -10.02 -11.65 -11.85
CA ILE A 236 -11.39 -11.12 -12.02
C ILE A 236 -11.29 -9.98 -13.04
N GLU A 237 -12.06 -10.09 -14.11
CA GLU A 237 -12.01 -9.17 -15.24
C GLU A 237 -12.23 -7.71 -14.80
N ASN A 238 -11.28 -6.85 -15.15
CA ASN A 238 -11.16 -5.43 -14.74
C ASN A 238 -11.25 -5.17 -13.22
N VAL A 239 -10.91 -6.14 -12.38
CA VAL A 239 -10.67 -5.93 -10.94
C VAL A 239 -9.23 -6.34 -10.57
N ILE A 240 -8.84 -7.59 -10.82
CA ILE A 240 -7.50 -8.12 -10.52
C ILE A 240 -7.00 -9.00 -11.68
N SER A 241 -5.80 -8.70 -12.17
CA SER A 241 -5.12 -9.44 -13.23
C SER A 241 -3.89 -10.15 -12.66
N SER A 242 -3.93 -11.47 -12.62
CA SER A 242 -2.88 -12.30 -12.01
C SER A 242 -2.34 -13.36 -12.96
N TYR A 243 -1.02 -13.54 -12.95
CA TYR A 243 -0.30 -14.41 -13.87
C TYR A 243 0.74 -15.25 -13.11
N VAL A 244 0.97 -16.46 -13.62
CA VAL A 244 1.97 -17.42 -13.13
C VAL A 244 2.95 -17.77 -14.25
N VAL A 245 4.17 -18.12 -13.86
CA VAL A 245 5.13 -18.81 -14.73
C VAL A 245 5.13 -20.28 -14.36
N GLU A 246 4.71 -21.13 -15.29
CA GLU A 246 4.75 -22.58 -15.16
C GLU A 246 5.98 -23.15 -15.89
N ASP A 247 6.86 -23.81 -15.15
CA ASP A 247 8.10 -24.37 -15.66
C ASP A 247 7.83 -25.44 -16.75
N PRO A 248 8.38 -25.30 -17.98
CA PRO A 248 8.02 -26.19 -19.09
C PRO A 248 8.35 -27.67 -18.87
N ASP A 249 9.43 -27.97 -18.13
CA ASP A 249 9.93 -29.33 -17.94
C ASP A 249 9.31 -30.02 -16.71
N SER A 250 9.17 -29.29 -15.60
CA SER A 250 8.68 -29.81 -14.32
C SER A 250 7.19 -29.55 -14.03
N ARG A 251 6.55 -28.63 -14.76
CA ARG A 251 5.17 -28.16 -14.55
C ARG A 251 4.91 -27.53 -13.18
N GLU A 252 5.96 -27.13 -12.46
CA GLU A 252 5.83 -26.39 -11.21
C GLU A 252 5.64 -24.89 -11.46
N ILE A 253 4.85 -24.21 -10.62
CA ILE A 253 4.74 -22.74 -10.64
C ILE A 253 5.95 -22.13 -9.93
N THR A 254 6.72 -21.32 -10.66
CA THR A 254 8.00 -20.75 -10.20
C THR A 254 7.91 -19.29 -9.84
N ASP A 255 7.15 -18.51 -10.61
CA ASP A 255 7.04 -17.06 -10.49
C ASP A 255 5.57 -16.63 -10.56
N PHE A 256 5.25 -15.50 -9.96
CA PHE A 256 3.89 -14.95 -9.86
C PHE A 256 3.91 -13.42 -9.96
N CYS A 257 2.98 -12.81 -10.68
CA CYS A 257 2.81 -11.35 -10.69
C CYS A 257 1.33 -10.96 -10.81
N SER A 258 0.95 -9.86 -10.16
CA SER A 258 -0.43 -9.38 -10.14
C SER A 258 -0.53 -7.86 -10.14
N PHE A 259 -1.63 -7.35 -10.70
CA PHE A 259 -1.98 -5.93 -10.68
C PHE A 259 -3.50 -5.75 -10.72
N TYR A 260 -4.01 -4.76 -9.97
CA TYR A 260 -5.43 -4.47 -9.89
C TYR A 260 -5.81 -3.27 -10.76
N THR A 261 -7.08 -3.19 -11.16
CA THR A 261 -7.64 -2.02 -11.86
C THR A 261 -8.14 -1.02 -10.83
N LEU A 262 -7.77 0.25 -11.00
CA LEU A 262 -8.44 1.35 -10.29
C LEU A 262 -8.61 2.51 -11.28
N PRO A 263 -9.81 2.69 -11.87
CA PRO A 263 -10.04 3.79 -12.80
C PRO A 263 -10.03 5.15 -12.08
N SER A 264 -9.76 6.20 -12.84
CA SER A 264 -9.81 7.59 -12.35
C SER A 264 -10.50 8.47 -13.38
N THR A 265 -11.36 9.39 -12.95
CA THR A 265 -12.09 10.27 -13.86
C THR A 265 -11.31 11.57 -14.08
N ILE A 266 -11.18 11.96 -15.34
CA ILE A 266 -10.37 13.08 -15.82
C ILE A 266 -11.22 14.35 -15.81
N LEU A 267 -10.87 15.30 -14.94
CA LEU A 267 -11.67 16.51 -14.77
C LEU A 267 -11.40 17.53 -15.90
N GLY A 268 -12.46 18.17 -16.40
CA GLY A 268 -12.37 19.28 -17.38
C GLY A 268 -11.93 18.93 -18.80
N ASN A 269 -11.57 17.68 -19.10
CA ASN A 269 -11.16 17.25 -20.43
C ASN A 269 -12.39 17.04 -21.36
N LYS A 270 -12.25 17.39 -22.64
CA LYS A 270 -13.34 17.31 -23.65
C LYS A 270 -13.28 16.07 -24.54
N ASN A 271 -12.18 15.33 -24.50
CA ASN A 271 -11.90 14.21 -25.41
C ASN A 271 -11.91 12.86 -24.69
N TYR A 272 -11.65 12.85 -23.38
CA TYR A 272 -11.54 11.66 -22.53
C TYR A 272 -12.18 11.95 -21.18
N SER A 273 -13.02 11.03 -20.69
CA SER A 273 -13.65 11.11 -19.37
C SER A 273 -12.88 10.33 -18.30
N ASP A 274 -12.20 9.24 -18.66
CA ASP A 274 -11.67 8.27 -17.72
C ASP A 274 -10.28 7.76 -18.13
N LEU A 275 -9.52 7.31 -17.12
CA LEU A 275 -8.16 6.77 -17.23
C LEU A 275 -8.15 5.35 -16.64
N LYS A 276 -7.81 4.34 -17.45
CA LYS A 276 -7.74 2.94 -16.97
C LYS A 276 -6.34 2.65 -16.41
N ALA A 277 -6.15 2.91 -15.12
CA ALA A 277 -4.88 2.67 -14.43
C ALA A 277 -4.80 1.25 -13.84
N ALA A 278 -3.65 0.59 -14.06
CA ALA A 278 -3.24 -0.62 -13.36
C ALA A 278 -2.38 -0.26 -12.16
N TYR A 279 -2.52 -0.97 -11.05
CA TYR A 279 -1.69 -0.80 -9.85
C TYR A 279 -1.02 -2.14 -9.50
N SER A 280 0.32 -2.14 -9.44
CA SER A 280 1.08 -3.35 -9.13
C SER A 280 0.81 -3.82 -7.72
N TYR A 281 0.46 -5.11 -7.58
CA TYR A 281 0.07 -5.72 -6.33
C TYR A 281 1.20 -6.63 -5.82
N TYR A 282 0.96 -7.93 -5.62
CA TYR A 282 2.02 -8.85 -5.19
C TYR A 282 2.74 -9.51 -6.38
N ASN A 283 4.07 -9.49 -6.33
CA ASN A 283 4.95 -10.06 -7.34
C ASN A 283 6.06 -10.88 -6.66
N VAL A 284 6.26 -12.12 -7.09
CA VAL A 284 7.26 -13.07 -6.57
C VAL A 284 8.05 -13.65 -7.73
N ALA A 285 9.37 -13.47 -7.69
CA ALA A 285 10.31 -13.94 -8.70
C ALA A 285 11.31 -14.91 -8.05
N THR A 286 11.49 -16.11 -8.62
CA THR A 286 12.41 -17.14 -8.14
C THR A 286 13.31 -17.73 -9.24
N LYS A 287 12.77 -17.99 -10.45
CA LYS A 287 13.56 -18.40 -11.63
C LYS A 287 13.63 -17.28 -12.67
N THR A 288 12.53 -16.56 -12.86
CA THR A 288 12.45 -15.44 -13.80
C THR A 288 13.02 -14.18 -13.12
N PRO A 289 13.97 -13.44 -13.72
CA PRO A 289 14.43 -12.17 -13.14
C PRO A 289 13.26 -11.19 -12.96
N LEU A 290 13.14 -10.54 -11.79
CA LEU A 290 12.01 -9.66 -11.48
C LEU A 290 11.80 -8.55 -12.54
N LEU A 291 12.89 -8.03 -13.11
CA LEU A 291 12.85 -7.06 -14.23
C LEU A 291 12.11 -7.61 -15.47
N GLN A 292 12.32 -8.88 -15.80
CA GLN A 292 11.66 -9.54 -16.93
C GLN A 292 10.20 -9.88 -16.60
N LEU A 293 9.94 -10.40 -15.40
CA LEU A 293 8.58 -10.70 -14.93
C LEU A 293 7.69 -9.45 -14.96
N MET A 294 8.19 -8.31 -14.47
CA MET A 294 7.46 -7.04 -14.50
C MET A 294 7.36 -6.42 -15.90
N ASN A 295 8.34 -6.64 -16.78
CA ASN A 295 8.19 -6.28 -18.20
C ASN A 295 7.06 -7.08 -18.87
N ASP A 296 6.92 -8.38 -18.57
CA ASP A 296 5.82 -9.19 -19.08
C ASP A 296 4.47 -8.78 -18.48
N ALA A 297 4.42 -8.40 -17.19
CA ALA A 297 3.24 -7.79 -16.56
C ALA A 297 2.81 -6.47 -17.26
N LEU A 298 3.76 -5.59 -17.59
CA LEU A 298 3.50 -4.38 -18.37
C LEU A 298 2.95 -4.69 -19.78
N ILE A 299 3.48 -5.72 -20.45
CA ILE A 299 3.01 -6.15 -21.78
C ILE A 299 1.55 -6.61 -21.71
N VAL A 300 1.15 -7.41 -20.71
CA VAL A 300 -0.27 -7.83 -20.57
C VAL A 300 -1.18 -6.69 -20.12
N ALA A 301 -0.72 -5.75 -19.30
CA ALA A 301 -1.50 -4.53 -19.01
C ALA A 301 -1.76 -3.71 -20.27
N LYS A 302 -0.74 -3.48 -21.12
CA LYS A 302 -0.90 -2.83 -22.42
C LYS A 302 -1.88 -3.59 -23.34
N ARG A 303 -1.84 -4.93 -23.36
CA ARG A 303 -2.81 -5.75 -24.13
C ARG A 303 -4.24 -5.61 -23.60
N ASN A 304 -4.41 -5.52 -22.28
CA ASN A 304 -5.69 -5.39 -21.60
C ASN A 304 -6.20 -3.92 -21.54
N MET A 305 -5.68 -3.07 -22.45
CA MET A 305 -6.07 -1.68 -22.68
C MET A 305 -5.92 -0.72 -21.49
N TYR A 306 -4.98 -0.99 -20.59
CA TYR A 306 -4.63 -0.02 -19.54
C TYR A 306 -3.77 1.12 -20.09
N ASP A 307 -4.04 2.35 -19.64
CA ASP A 307 -3.38 3.58 -20.09
C ASP A 307 -2.08 3.88 -19.33
N VAL A 308 -2.01 3.47 -18.06
CA VAL A 308 -0.87 3.67 -17.16
C VAL A 308 -0.74 2.48 -16.20
N PHE A 309 0.47 2.22 -15.73
CA PHE A 309 0.78 1.18 -14.76
C PHE A 309 1.58 1.78 -13.60
N ASN A 310 0.96 1.82 -12.42
CA ASN A 310 1.49 2.42 -11.21
C ASN A 310 2.13 1.35 -10.32
N ALA A 311 3.17 1.71 -9.57
CA ALA A 311 3.81 0.84 -8.60
C ALA A 311 4.40 1.67 -7.45
N LEU A 312 4.27 1.15 -6.23
CA LEU A 312 4.92 1.71 -5.03
C LEU A 312 6.39 1.29 -4.98
N ASP A 313 7.23 2.06 -4.28
CA ASP A 313 8.66 1.78 -4.05
C ASP A 313 8.93 0.76 -2.93
N ILE A 314 7.88 0.10 -2.44
CA ILE A 314 7.93 -0.93 -1.39
C ILE A 314 8.48 -2.27 -1.89
N MET A 315 8.68 -3.23 -0.97
CA MET A 315 9.22 -4.56 -1.26
C MET A 315 10.55 -4.47 -2.04
N HIS A 316 10.69 -5.20 -3.14
CA HIS A 316 11.86 -5.13 -4.03
C HIS A 316 11.61 -4.29 -5.30
N ASN A 317 10.50 -3.55 -5.38
CA ASN A 317 10.07 -2.90 -6.63
C ASN A 317 11.11 -1.92 -7.19
N GLN A 318 11.86 -1.24 -6.31
CA GLN A 318 12.94 -0.31 -6.65
C GLN A 318 13.97 -0.88 -7.64
N SER A 319 14.15 -2.21 -7.72
CA SER A 319 15.10 -2.82 -8.67
C SER A 319 14.64 -2.77 -10.14
N PHE A 320 13.34 -2.60 -10.42
CA PHE A 320 12.82 -2.55 -11.78
C PHE A 320 12.33 -1.16 -12.22
N LEU A 321 11.88 -0.30 -11.30
CA LEU A 321 11.22 0.98 -11.62
C LEU A 321 12.00 1.80 -12.66
N LYS A 322 13.28 2.10 -12.40
CA LYS A 322 14.11 2.93 -13.29
C LYS A 322 14.32 2.30 -14.68
N GLU A 323 14.59 1.00 -14.73
CA GLU A 323 14.93 0.32 -15.98
C GLU A 323 13.69 0.09 -16.86
N LEU A 324 12.52 -0.12 -16.25
CA LEU A 324 11.22 -0.15 -16.92
C LEU A 324 10.58 1.24 -17.12
N LYS A 325 11.34 2.33 -16.91
CA LYS A 325 10.94 3.72 -17.17
C LYS A 325 9.78 4.25 -16.33
N PHE A 326 9.53 3.71 -15.14
CA PHE A 326 8.62 4.33 -14.18
C PHE A 326 9.17 5.71 -13.78
N GLY A 327 8.34 6.75 -13.91
CA GLY A 327 8.61 8.06 -13.33
C GLY A 327 8.16 8.09 -11.86
N PRO A 328 8.80 8.91 -11.01
CA PRO A 328 8.23 9.22 -9.70
C PRO A 328 6.93 10.01 -9.88
N GLY A 329 5.91 9.68 -9.09
CA GLY A 329 4.77 10.56 -8.88
C GLY A 329 5.10 11.74 -7.95
N ASP A 330 4.14 12.63 -7.81
CA ASP A 330 4.06 13.67 -6.79
C ASP A 330 3.63 13.11 -5.42
N GLY A 331 2.61 12.25 -5.41
CA GLY A 331 2.01 11.69 -4.20
C GLY A 331 2.95 10.80 -3.36
N HIS A 332 2.67 10.75 -2.06
CA HIS A 332 3.36 9.89 -1.09
C HIS A 332 2.35 9.06 -0.30
N LEU A 333 2.48 7.73 -0.33
CA LEU A 333 1.65 6.84 0.48
C LEU A 333 2.30 6.64 1.86
N HIS A 334 1.59 7.03 2.92
CA HIS A 334 2.08 6.92 4.30
C HIS A 334 1.35 5.81 5.06
N TYR A 335 2.10 4.83 5.56
CA TYR A 335 1.59 3.70 6.33
C TYR A 335 1.62 4.04 7.83
N TYR A 336 0.52 3.72 8.52
CA TYR A 336 0.35 3.94 9.95
C TYR A 336 -0.15 2.67 10.62
N LEU A 337 0.32 2.40 11.84
CA LEU A 337 -0.22 1.35 12.71
C LEU A 337 -0.98 2.02 13.85
N TYR A 338 -2.18 1.52 14.15
CA TYR A 338 -2.96 1.94 15.31
C TYR A 338 -2.75 0.95 16.46
N ASN A 339 -2.55 1.48 17.67
CA ASN A 339 -2.14 0.74 18.86
C ASN A 339 -0.97 -0.24 18.67
N TYR A 340 0.04 0.12 17.86
CA TYR A 340 1.29 -0.64 17.76
C TYR A 340 2.47 0.28 17.42
N ARG A 341 3.63 0.01 18.05
CA ARG A 341 4.90 0.71 17.83
C ARG A 341 5.91 -0.25 17.20
N LEU A 342 6.60 0.16 16.14
CA LEU A 342 7.78 -0.53 15.61
C LEU A 342 9.05 0.00 16.32
N ASN A 343 10.01 -0.87 16.62
CA ASN A 343 11.27 -0.50 17.28
C ASN A 343 12.11 0.52 16.48
N THR A 344 12.00 0.51 15.15
CA THR A 344 12.82 1.32 14.23
C THR A 344 11.99 1.85 13.07
N ALA A 345 12.37 3.02 12.55
CA ALA A 345 11.82 3.54 11.30
C ALA A 345 12.12 2.57 10.14
N MET A 346 11.07 2.06 9.50
CA MET A 346 11.14 1.10 8.40
C MET A 346 11.33 1.81 7.06
N ALA A 347 12.27 1.33 6.24
CA ALA A 347 12.39 1.73 4.84
C ALA A 347 11.27 1.07 4.00
N PRO A 348 10.84 1.65 2.87
CA PRO A 348 9.81 1.06 1.99
C PRO A 348 10.09 -0.40 1.60
N SER A 349 11.36 -0.76 1.41
CA SER A 349 11.76 -2.15 1.09
C SER A 349 11.59 -3.16 2.23
N GLY A 350 11.36 -2.71 3.47
CA GLY A 350 11.00 -3.57 4.60
C GLY A 350 9.51 -3.84 4.73
N LEU A 351 8.68 -3.23 3.87
CA LEU A 351 7.22 -3.30 3.89
C LEU A 351 6.70 -4.21 2.77
N GLY A 352 5.93 -5.21 3.13
CA GLY A 352 5.30 -6.22 2.26
C GLY A 352 3.78 -6.19 2.27
N LEU A 353 3.18 -5.02 2.52
CA LEU A 353 1.73 -4.81 2.45
C LEU A 353 1.43 -3.77 1.36
N VAL A 354 0.61 -4.15 0.39
CA VAL A 354 0.00 -3.20 -0.57
C VAL A 354 -1.38 -2.83 -0.05
N LEU A 355 -1.69 -1.53 -0.01
CA LEU A 355 -3.04 -1.00 0.21
C LEU A 355 -3.75 -0.84 -1.15
N LEU A 356 -5.07 -1.03 -1.16
CA LEU A 356 -5.92 -0.99 -2.37
C LEU A 356 -6.46 0.41 -2.66
#